data_AF-A0A1G7C2R9-F1
#
_entry.id   AF-A0A1G7C2R9-F1
#
_cell.length_a   1.000
_cell.length_b   1.000
_cell.length_c   1.000
_cell.angle_alpha   90.00
_cell.angle_beta   90.00
_cell.angle_gamma   90.00
#
_symmetry.space_group_name_H-M   'P 1'
#
loop_
_entity.id
_entity.type
_entity.pdbx_description
1 polymer ?
#
loop_
_entity_poly.entity_id
_entity_poly.type
_entity_poly.pdbx_seq_one_letter_code
_entity_poly.pdbx_strand_id
1 'polypeptide(L)'
;MLRYALNRTVELRILIDAEKQENSRGLKPIAFSFKQKIIDKNKIVPAITLVGYASMGSLSSKDFRTNNVNTEWKLAFENTLSNMITLGYNIGTSENFKNFNLSVSNGYALSGKLSAFVEYFSTINKKEHNIDIGVLYLLNPNLQLDLAVGSPVFTHSNDFFGTLGVSYKFKKNKYIGGIPKSLKQSRNFN
;
A
#
# COMPACT_ATOMS: atom_id res chain seq x y z
N MET A 1 8.78 1.24 0.75
CA MET A 1 8.16 0.23 -0.14
C MET A 1 8.50 0.54 -1.60
N LEU A 2 8.89 -0.47 -2.38
CA LEU A 2 9.02 -0.40 -3.84
C LEU A 2 7.85 -1.13 -4.49
N ARG A 3 7.29 -0.58 -5.57
CA ARG A 3 6.16 -1.15 -6.31
C ARG A 3 6.48 -1.20 -7.81
N TYR A 4 6.12 -2.28 -8.47
CA TYR A 4 6.29 -2.46 -9.91
C TYR A 4 5.04 -3.10 -10.51
N ALA A 5 4.34 -2.36 -11.37
CA ALA A 5 3.22 -2.89 -12.14
C ALA A 5 3.75 -3.74 -13.31
N LEU A 6 3.55 -5.05 -13.25
CA LEU A 6 3.94 -5.98 -14.31
C LEU A 6 3.03 -5.78 -15.53
N ASN A 7 1.73 -5.58 -15.29
CA ASN A 7 0.73 -5.24 -16.29
C ASN A 7 -0.41 -4.42 -15.62
N ARG A 8 -1.58 -4.31 -16.27
CA ARG A 8 -2.72 -3.54 -15.75
C ARG A 8 -3.46 -4.19 -14.58
N THR A 9 -3.18 -5.46 -14.28
CA THR A 9 -3.87 -6.23 -13.25
C THR A 9 -2.93 -6.73 -12.14
N VAL A 10 -1.63 -6.84 -12.41
CA VAL A 10 -0.63 -7.38 -11.49
C VAL A 10 0.39 -6.32 -11.07
N GLU A 11 0.54 -6.12 -9.77
CA GLU A 11 1.59 -5.32 -9.14
C GLU A 11 2.42 -6.19 -8.19
N LEU A 12 3.74 -6.08 -8.28
CA LEU A 12 4.70 -6.70 -7.36
C LEU A 12 5.30 -5.63 -6.44
N ARG A 13 5.58 -6.00 -5.19
CA ARG A 13 6.02 -5.06 -4.16
C ARG A 13 7.05 -5.69 -3.24
N ILE A 14 7.97 -4.84 -2.76
CA ILE A 14 8.94 -5.17 -1.72
C ILE A 14 8.83 -4.11 -0.61
N LEU A 15 8.77 -4.58 0.63
CA LEU A 15 8.68 -3.76 1.83
C LEU A 15 9.90 -4.03 2.70
N ILE A 16 10.51 -2.96 3.18
CA ILE A 16 11.65 -2.97 4.09
C ILE A 16 11.31 -1.92 5.14
N ASP A 17 11.17 -2.35 6.38
CA ASP A 17 10.83 -1.48 7.50
C ASP A 17 11.96 -1.50 8.52
N ALA A 18 12.40 -0.31 8.92
CA ALA A 18 13.34 -0.13 10.02
C ALA A 18 12.57 0.35 11.25
N GLU A 19 12.80 -0.28 12.39
CA GLU A 19 12.12 0.05 13.65
C GLU A 19 13.15 0.36 14.73
N LYS A 20 12.76 1.28 15.61
CA LYS A 20 13.44 1.57 16.87
C LYS A 20 12.39 1.62 17.97
N GLN A 21 12.51 0.76 18.97
CA GLN A 21 11.78 0.79 20.22
C GLN A 21 12.78 1.08 21.36
N GLU A 22 12.32 1.20 22.61
CA GLU A 22 13.17 1.59 23.75
C GLU A 22 14.44 0.74 23.86
N ASN A 23 14.33 -0.58 23.68
CA ASN A 23 15.44 -1.53 23.84
C ASN A 23 15.81 -2.30 22.57
N SER A 24 15.23 -1.97 21.42
CA SER A 24 15.48 -2.69 20.16
C SER A 24 15.59 -1.74 18.98
N ARG A 25 16.52 -2.03 18.06
CA ARG A 25 16.64 -1.27 16.82
C ARG A 25 17.11 -2.19 15.70
N GLY A 26 16.45 -2.10 14.56
CA GLY A 26 16.82 -2.95 13.45
C GLY A 26 15.83 -2.95 12.31
N LEU A 27 16.10 -3.81 11.34
CA LEU A 27 15.25 -4.08 10.22
C LEU A 27 14.25 -5.17 10.63
N LYS A 28 12.96 -4.90 10.41
CA LYS A 28 11.90 -5.91 10.43
C LYS A 28 12.09 -6.92 9.29
N PRO A 29 11.42 -8.08 9.35
CA PRO A 29 11.37 -9.03 8.24
C PRO A 29 11.04 -8.35 6.90
N ILE A 30 11.85 -8.61 5.88
CA ILE A 30 11.58 -8.13 4.52
C ILE A 30 10.31 -8.81 4.01
N ALA A 31 9.37 -8.02 3.51
CA ALA A 31 8.12 -8.55 2.97
C ALA A 31 8.05 -8.41 1.45
N PHE A 32 7.70 -9.52 0.81
CA PHE A 32 7.31 -9.56 -0.59
C PHE A 32 5.79 -9.54 -0.67
N SER A 33 5.25 -8.80 -1.64
CA SER A 33 3.81 -8.72 -1.82
C SER A 33 3.43 -8.62 -3.27
N PHE A 34 2.23 -9.11 -3.58
CA PHE A 34 1.61 -8.91 -4.88
C PHE A 34 0.19 -8.35 -4.72
N LYS A 35 -0.29 -7.71 -5.77
CA LYS A 35 -1.70 -7.39 -5.98
C LYS A 35 -2.14 -7.99 -7.30
N GLN A 36 -3.29 -8.64 -7.29
CA GLN A 36 -3.97 -9.14 -8.47
C GLN A 36 -5.37 -8.52 -8.50
N LYS A 37 -5.60 -7.61 -9.44
CA LYS A 37 -6.96 -7.13 -9.74
C LYS A 37 -7.76 -8.28 -10.32
N ILE A 38 -8.90 -8.59 -9.71
CA ILE A 38 -9.80 -9.67 -10.10
C ILE A 38 -10.97 -9.10 -10.87
N ILE A 39 -11.59 -8.04 -10.34
CA ILE A 39 -12.77 -7.41 -10.92
C ILE A 39 -12.51 -5.93 -11.13
N ASP A 40 -12.84 -5.43 -12.32
CA ASP A 40 -12.91 -4.00 -12.60
C ASP A 40 -14.24 -3.44 -12.09
N LYS A 41 -14.18 -2.23 -11.50
CA LYS A 41 -15.39 -1.55 -11.02
C LYS A 41 -16.38 -1.37 -12.17
N ASN A 42 -17.63 -1.77 -11.94
CA ASN A 42 -18.70 -1.60 -12.92
C ASN A 42 -20.03 -1.28 -12.22
N LYS A 43 -20.55 -0.06 -12.44
CA LYS A 43 -21.77 0.45 -11.79
C LYS A 43 -21.73 0.26 -10.27
N ILE A 44 -22.46 -0.73 -9.74
CA ILE A 44 -22.58 -1.08 -8.32
C ILE A 44 -21.55 -2.13 -7.90
N VAL A 45 -21.00 -2.88 -8.85
CA VAL A 45 -19.97 -3.89 -8.57
C VAL A 45 -18.65 -3.17 -8.25
N PRO A 46 -18.06 -3.39 -7.06
CA PRO A 46 -16.79 -2.78 -6.70
C PRO A 46 -15.65 -3.32 -7.56
N ALA A 47 -14.57 -2.55 -7.68
CA ALA A 47 -13.30 -3.15 -8.05
C ALA A 47 -12.87 -4.11 -6.93
N ILE A 48 -12.40 -5.30 -7.30
CA ILE A 48 -11.93 -6.31 -6.33
C ILE A 48 -10.49 -6.65 -6.65
N THR A 49 -9.63 -6.57 -5.64
CA THR A 49 -8.21 -6.88 -5.74
C THR A 49 -7.81 -7.87 -4.64
N LEU A 50 -7.20 -8.98 -5.02
CA LEU A 50 -6.52 -9.85 -4.08
C LEU A 50 -5.12 -9.32 -3.80
N VAL A 51 -4.74 -9.35 -2.54
CA VAL A 51 -3.46 -8.87 -2.05
C VAL A 51 -2.85 -9.95 -1.15
N GLY A 52 -1.63 -10.37 -1.46
CA GLY A 52 -0.87 -11.32 -0.63
C GLY A 52 0.42 -10.70 -0.13
N TYR A 53 0.83 -11.06 1.09
CA TYR A 53 2.12 -10.71 1.68
C TYR A 53 2.80 -11.97 2.20
N ALA A 54 4.13 -12.03 2.05
CA ALA A 54 4.99 -13.03 2.66
C ALA A 54 6.22 -12.32 3.24
N SER A 55 6.38 -12.40 4.55
CA SER A 55 7.46 -11.74 5.30
C SER A 55 8.48 -12.77 5.77
N MET A 56 9.73 -12.61 5.34
CA MET A 56 10.81 -13.55 5.59
C MET A 56 11.59 -13.15 6.85
N GLY A 57 11.28 -13.82 7.95
CA GLY A 57 11.88 -13.55 9.26
C GLY A 57 13.41 -13.66 9.31
N SER A 58 13.99 -14.57 8.52
CA SER A 58 15.44 -14.81 8.47
C SER A 58 16.25 -13.61 7.95
N LEU A 59 15.64 -12.70 7.20
CA LEU A 59 16.28 -11.53 6.58
C LEU A 59 16.19 -10.25 7.44
N SER A 60 15.92 -10.39 8.74
CA SER A 60 15.79 -9.28 9.69
C SER A 60 16.98 -9.18 10.65
N SER A 61 17.06 -8.04 11.36
CA SER A 61 18.00 -7.83 12.47
C SER A 61 17.74 -8.80 13.61
N LYS A 62 18.75 -9.09 14.43
CA LYS A 62 18.67 -10.10 15.52
C LYS A 62 17.44 -9.87 16.43
N ASP A 63 17.19 -8.62 16.81
CA ASP A 63 16.09 -8.24 17.70
C ASP A 63 14.69 -8.52 17.12
N PHE A 64 14.57 -8.64 15.79
CA PHE A 64 13.30 -8.85 15.08
C PHE A 64 13.24 -10.19 14.33
N ARG A 65 14.22 -11.07 14.59
CA ARG A 65 14.37 -12.32 13.84
C ARG A 65 13.38 -13.38 14.27
N THR A 66 12.64 -13.88 13.28
CA THR A 66 11.77 -15.04 13.42
C THR A 66 12.25 -16.15 12.48
N ASN A 67 12.12 -17.40 12.91
CA ASN A 67 12.46 -18.56 12.06
C ASN A 67 11.34 -18.93 11.07
N ASN A 68 10.18 -18.28 11.18
CA ASN A 68 9.01 -18.57 10.38
C ASN A 68 8.78 -17.49 9.32
N VAL A 69 8.20 -17.92 8.20
CA VAL A 69 7.57 -17.01 7.24
C VAL A 69 6.19 -16.63 7.76
N ASN A 70 5.91 -15.33 7.77
CA ASN A 70 4.58 -14.82 8.08
C ASN A 70 3.84 -14.47 6.79
N THR A 71 2.58 -14.87 6.66
CA THR A 71 1.74 -14.61 5.50
C THR A 71 0.49 -13.83 5.87
N GLU A 72 0.06 -12.97 4.95
CA GLU A 72 -1.16 -12.20 5.06
C GLU A 72 -1.89 -12.20 3.72
N TRP A 73 -3.22 -12.22 3.80
CA TRP A 73 -4.10 -12.24 2.65
C TRP A 73 -5.19 -11.20 2.82
N LYS A 74 -5.50 -10.45 1.77
CA LYS A 74 -6.53 -9.41 1.82
C LYS A 74 -7.30 -9.37 0.51
N LEU A 75 -8.62 -9.34 0.61
CA LEU A 75 -9.50 -8.91 -0.45
C LEU A 75 -9.83 -7.44 -0.23
N ALA A 76 -9.43 -6.62 -1.19
CA ALA A 76 -9.68 -5.19 -1.19
C ALA A 76 -10.79 -4.85 -2.17
N PHE A 77 -11.78 -4.09 -1.69
CA PHE A 77 -12.94 -3.68 -2.46
C PHE A 77 -12.97 -2.15 -2.52
N GLU A 78 -13.27 -1.62 -3.70
CA GLU A 78 -13.33 -0.17 -3.92
C GLU A 78 -14.54 0.21 -4.77
N ASN A 79 -15.30 1.20 -4.29
CA ASN A 79 -16.38 1.84 -5.02
C ASN A 79 -16.11 3.33 -5.17
N THR A 80 -16.09 3.82 -6.41
CA THR A 80 -16.18 5.25 -6.69
C THR A 80 -17.65 5.67 -6.64
N LEU A 81 -18.04 6.34 -5.54
CA LEU A 81 -19.42 6.79 -5.30
C LEU A 81 -19.74 8.08 -6.07
N SER A 82 -18.73 8.94 -6.26
CA SER A 82 -18.80 10.13 -7.10
C SER A 82 -17.41 10.49 -7.62
N ASN A 83 -17.29 11.55 -8.42
CA ASN A 83 -15.98 12.05 -8.87
C ASN A 83 -15.06 12.50 -7.71
N MET A 84 -15.62 12.71 -6.51
CA MET A 84 -14.87 13.18 -5.35
C MET A 84 -14.81 12.16 -4.21
N ILE A 85 -15.65 11.12 -4.21
CA ILE A 85 -15.81 10.22 -3.07
C ILE A 85 -15.53 8.78 -3.50
N THR A 86 -14.62 8.14 -2.78
CA THR A 86 -14.29 6.73 -2.92
C THR A 86 -14.48 6.01 -1.59
N LEU A 87 -15.18 4.88 -1.62
CA LEU A 87 -15.37 4.00 -0.47
C LEU A 87 -14.51 2.75 -0.66
N GLY A 88 -13.58 2.53 0.26
CA GLY A 88 -12.79 1.32 0.38
C GLY A 88 -13.29 0.46 1.52
N TYR A 89 -13.31 -0.85 1.34
CA TYR A 89 -13.55 -1.80 2.42
C TYR A 89 -12.77 -3.08 2.15
N ASN A 90 -12.14 -3.61 3.19
CA ASN A 90 -11.18 -4.68 3.05
C ASN A 90 -11.45 -5.75 4.11
N ILE A 91 -11.35 -7.01 3.72
CA ILE A 91 -11.30 -8.14 4.65
C ILE A 91 -10.02 -8.93 4.39
N GLY A 92 -9.45 -9.49 5.42
CA GLY A 92 -8.23 -10.26 5.27
C GLY A 92 -7.83 -11.04 6.50
N THR A 93 -6.71 -11.72 6.40
CA THR A 93 -6.08 -12.42 7.49
C THR A 93 -4.61 -12.04 7.60
N SER A 94 -4.06 -12.13 8.81
CA SER A 94 -2.62 -11.97 9.07
C SER A 94 -2.14 -13.02 10.06
N GLU A 95 -0.83 -13.07 10.30
CA GLU A 95 -0.19 -14.04 11.19
C GLU A 95 -0.48 -15.49 10.79
N ASN A 96 -0.38 -15.80 9.48
CA ASN A 96 -0.68 -17.14 8.95
C ASN A 96 -2.12 -17.58 9.29
N PHE A 97 -3.10 -16.73 8.94
CA PHE A 97 -4.53 -16.96 9.16
C PHE A 97 -5.02 -16.95 10.63
N LYS A 98 -4.15 -16.62 11.60
CA LYS A 98 -4.55 -16.54 13.02
C LYS A 98 -5.45 -15.35 13.33
N ASN A 99 -5.25 -14.25 12.61
CA ASN A 99 -5.97 -13.00 12.85
C ASN A 99 -6.87 -12.67 11.68
N PHE A 100 -8.08 -12.18 11.97
CA PHE A 100 -9.00 -11.62 10.99
C PHE A 100 -8.96 -10.10 11.03
N ASN A 101 -8.74 -9.50 9.86
CA ASN A 101 -8.56 -8.06 9.68
C ASN A 101 -9.71 -7.48 8.87
N LEU A 102 -10.21 -6.33 9.30
CA LEU A 102 -11.23 -5.55 8.61
C LEU A 102 -10.75 -4.10 8.50
N SER A 103 -11.00 -3.45 7.36
CA SER A 103 -10.97 -1.99 7.31
C SER A 103 -12.07 -1.41 6.44
N VAL A 104 -12.48 -0.18 6.74
CA VAL A 104 -13.39 0.62 5.94
C VAL A 104 -12.84 2.03 5.88
N SER A 105 -12.69 2.57 4.68
CA SER A 105 -12.14 3.89 4.47
C SER A 105 -12.98 4.71 3.50
N ASN A 106 -13.05 6.01 3.74
CA ASN A 106 -13.67 6.98 2.83
C ASN A 106 -12.61 7.99 2.41
N GLY A 107 -12.38 8.08 1.11
CA GLY A 107 -11.48 9.05 0.48
C GLY A 107 -12.27 10.19 -0.16
N TYR A 108 -11.75 11.41 -0.02
CA TYR A 108 -12.31 12.65 -0.53
C TYR A 108 -11.28 13.40 -1.37
N ALA A 109 -11.58 13.64 -2.65
CA ALA A 109 -10.80 14.52 -3.50
C ALA A 109 -11.21 15.98 -3.26
N LEU A 110 -10.44 16.69 -2.44
CA LEU A 110 -10.72 18.09 -2.08
C LEU A 110 -10.35 19.06 -3.22
N SER A 111 -9.35 18.70 -4.03
CA SER A 111 -8.97 19.40 -5.25
C SER A 111 -8.19 18.46 -6.19
N GLY A 112 -7.73 18.96 -7.35
CA GLY A 112 -6.88 18.18 -8.26
C GLY A 112 -5.51 17.78 -7.68
N LYS A 113 -5.10 18.32 -6.53
CA LYS A 113 -3.82 18.01 -5.88
C LYS A 113 -3.93 17.56 -4.43
N LEU A 114 -5.06 17.79 -3.78
CA LEU A 114 -5.26 17.53 -2.36
C LEU A 114 -6.41 16.55 -2.18
N SER A 115 -6.15 15.49 -1.43
CA SER A 115 -7.16 14.52 -0.99
C SER A 115 -7.08 14.32 0.52
N ALA A 116 -8.18 13.92 1.12
CA ALA A 116 -8.26 13.51 2.52
C ALA A 116 -8.89 12.12 2.63
N PHE A 117 -8.66 11.46 3.75
CA PHE A 117 -9.34 10.21 4.08
C PHE A 117 -9.61 10.07 5.56
N VAL A 118 -10.56 9.19 5.87
CA VAL A 118 -10.78 8.61 7.19
C VAL A 118 -10.82 7.10 7.03
N GLU A 119 -10.12 6.35 7.88
CA GLU A 119 -10.18 4.89 7.90
C GLU A 119 -10.45 4.39 9.31
N TYR A 120 -11.35 3.40 9.40
CA TYR A 120 -11.45 2.51 10.53
C TYR A 120 -10.79 1.18 10.16
N PHE A 121 -9.94 0.65 11.04
CA PHE A 121 -9.30 -0.65 10.83
C PHE A 121 -9.18 -1.43 12.13
N SER A 122 -9.24 -2.76 12.00
CA SER A 122 -9.30 -3.64 13.17
C SER A 122 -8.71 -5.03 12.92
N THR A 123 -8.10 -5.57 13.98
CA THR A 123 -7.75 -6.99 14.13
C THR A 123 -8.75 -7.61 15.10
N ILE A 124 -9.79 -8.26 14.59
CA ILE A 124 -10.98 -8.66 15.37
C ILE A 124 -10.62 -9.62 16.51
N ASN A 125 -9.80 -10.63 16.22
CA ASN A 125 -9.40 -11.63 17.24
C ASN A 125 -8.57 -11.03 18.38
N LYS A 126 -7.88 -9.91 18.13
CA LYS A 126 -7.10 -9.18 19.14
C LYS A 126 -7.89 -8.08 19.83
N LYS A 127 -9.14 -7.82 19.40
CA LYS A 127 -9.96 -6.67 19.84
C LYS A 127 -9.25 -5.33 19.65
N GLU A 128 -8.39 -5.26 18.65
CA GLU A 128 -7.71 -4.02 18.28
C GLU A 128 -8.61 -3.26 17.31
N HIS A 129 -9.02 -2.06 17.69
CA HIS A 129 -9.87 -1.20 16.89
C HIS A 129 -9.19 0.17 16.82
N ASN A 130 -9.05 0.72 15.63
CA ASN A 130 -8.38 1.99 15.42
C ASN A 130 -9.15 2.84 14.41
N ILE A 131 -8.99 4.14 14.55
CA ILE A 131 -9.41 5.12 13.54
C ILE A 131 -8.23 6.01 13.19
N ASP A 132 -8.10 6.37 11.92
CA ASP A 132 -7.18 7.41 11.49
C ASP A 132 -7.85 8.37 10.50
N ILE A 133 -7.22 9.53 10.38
CA ILE A 133 -7.52 10.53 9.37
C ILE A 133 -6.21 11.00 8.76
N GLY A 134 -6.24 11.32 7.47
CA GLY A 134 -5.04 11.79 6.79
C GLY A 134 -5.31 12.61 5.55
N VAL A 135 -4.24 13.23 5.06
CA VAL A 135 -4.21 14.06 3.87
C VAL A 135 -3.09 13.63 2.94
N LEU A 136 -3.36 13.71 1.64
CA LEU A 136 -2.41 13.41 0.57
C LEU A 136 -2.30 14.64 -0.33
N TYR A 137 -1.08 15.11 -0.57
CA TYR A 137 -0.81 16.27 -1.40
C TYR A 137 0.15 15.95 -2.55
N LEU A 138 -0.28 16.21 -3.77
CA LEU A 138 0.54 16.10 -4.98
C LEU A 138 1.35 17.37 -5.20
N LEU A 139 2.64 17.32 -4.86
CA LEU A 139 3.60 18.39 -5.21
C LEU A 139 3.69 18.53 -6.74
N ASN A 140 3.70 17.41 -7.45
CA ASN A 140 3.61 17.32 -8.90
C ASN A 140 3.01 15.96 -9.31
N PRO A 141 2.71 15.71 -10.60
CA PRO A 141 2.07 14.46 -11.03
C PRO A 141 2.82 13.16 -10.70
N ASN A 142 4.09 13.24 -10.26
CA ASN A 142 4.91 12.08 -9.91
C ASN A 142 5.33 12.06 -8.43
N LEU A 143 5.08 13.12 -7.65
CA LEU A 143 5.56 13.24 -6.27
C LEU A 143 4.40 13.62 -5.34
N GLN A 144 4.18 12.76 -4.35
CA GLN A 144 3.16 12.91 -3.33
C GLN A 144 3.78 12.96 -1.94
N LEU A 145 3.22 13.80 -1.08
CA LEU A 145 3.42 13.80 0.35
C LEU A 145 2.15 13.33 1.04
N ASP A 146 2.28 12.62 2.15
CA ASP A 146 1.16 12.18 2.98
C ASP A 146 1.44 12.40 4.47
N LEU A 147 0.38 12.71 5.20
CA LEU A 147 0.35 12.87 6.65
C LEU A 147 -0.92 12.20 7.15
N ALA A 148 -0.82 11.41 8.21
CA ALA A 148 -1.99 10.92 8.93
C ALA A 148 -1.76 10.91 10.44
N VAL A 149 -2.86 10.91 11.17
CA VAL A 149 -2.89 10.72 12.62
C VAL A 149 -4.02 9.75 12.95
N GLY A 150 -3.81 8.91 13.96
CA GLY A 150 -4.82 7.96 14.39
C GLY A 150 -4.66 7.58 15.85
N SER A 151 -5.66 6.86 16.33
CA SER A 151 -5.71 6.36 17.69
C SER A 151 -6.45 5.03 17.76
N PRO A 152 -6.13 4.18 18.74
CA PRO A 152 -7.04 3.14 19.19
C PRO A 152 -8.39 3.74 19.59
N VAL A 153 -9.45 2.96 19.38
CA VAL A 153 -10.82 3.27 19.81
C VAL A 153 -11.38 2.10 20.60
N PHE A 154 -12.42 2.34 21.42
CA PHE A 154 -12.99 1.34 22.34
C PHE A 154 -11.99 0.77 23.37
N THR A 155 -10.96 1.57 23.71
CA THR A 155 -9.99 1.29 24.77
C THR A 155 -9.95 2.48 25.74
N HIS A 156 -9.39 2.27 26.93
CA HIS A 156 -9.15 3.30 27.92
C HIS A 156 -7.79 4.02 27.74
N SER A 157 -6.95 3.56 26.80
CA SER A 157 -5.68 4.24 26.53
C SER A 157 -5.89 5.51 25.72
N ASN A 158 -5.02 6.50 25.94
CA ASN A 158 -5.03 7.78 25.24
C ASN A 158 -3.87 7.84 24.23
N ASP A 159 -3.57 6.68 23.61
CA ASP A 159 -2.44 6.51 22.72
C ASP A 159 -2.77 7.12 21.35
N PHE A 160 -1.78 7.77 20.75
CA PHE A 160 -1.88 8.33 19.40
C PHE A 160 -0.67 7.92 18.59
N PHE A 161 -0.88 7.74 17.28
CA PHE A 161 0.19 7.56 16.32
C PHE A 161 0.06 8.56 15.19
N GLY A 162 1.20 8.91 14.59
CA GLY A 162 1.28 9.79 13.44
C GLY A 162 2.14 9.17 12.36
N THR A 163 1.81 9.44 11.10
CA THR A 163 2.56 8.98 9.94
C THR A 163 2.88 10.14 9.01
N LEU A 164 4.05 10.05 8.38
CA LEU A 164 4.52 10.95 7.35
C LEU A 164 5.10 10.09 6.23
N GLY A 165 4.74 10.41 4.99
CA GLY A 165 5.16 9.64 3.83
C GLY A 165 5.48 10.49 2.62
N VAL A 166 6.32 9.91 1.77
CA VAL A 166 6.70 10.44 0.47
C VAL A 166 6.61 9.31 -0.54
N SER A 167 5.91 9.56 -1.66
CA SER A 167 5.79 8.61 -2.75
C SER A 167 6.22 9.25 -4.06
N TYR A 168 7.11 8.56 -4.78
CA TYR A 168 7.58 8.99 -6.10
C TYR A 168 7.27 7.96 -7.18
N LYS A 169 6.71 8.43 -8.30
CA LYS A 169 6.40 7.62 -9.48
C LYS A 169 7.49 7.78 -10.52
N PHE A 170 8.31 6.73 -10.68
CA PHE A 170 9.29 6.68 -11.76
C PHE A 170 8.58 6.53 -13.12
N LYS A 171 8.91 7.41 -14.07
CA LYS A 171 8.45 7.26 -15.45
C LYS A 171 9.21 6.10 -16.09
N LYS A 172 8.48 5.16 -16.69
CA LYS A 172 9.08 4.13 -17.52
C LYS A 172 9.63 4.79 -18.78
N ASN A 173 10.95 4.92 -18.88
CA ASN A 173 11.57 5.26 -20.17
C ASN A 173 11.28 4.12 -21.15
N LYS A 174 10.91 4.47 -22.38
CA LYS A 174 10.53 3.53 -23.45
C LYS A 174 11.70 2.69 -23.99
N TYR A 175 12.85 2.71 -23.30
CA TYR A 175 14.12 2.16 -23.72
C TYR A 175 14.42 0.84 -22.99
N ILE A 176 13.66 -0.20 -23.28
CA ILE A 176 14.12 -1.58 -23.09
C ILE A 176 13.68 -2.34 -24.35
N GLY A 177 14.61 -2.56 -25.28
CA GLY A 177 14.41 -3.47 -26.42
C GLY A 177 14.37 -2.87 -27.83
N GLY A 178 14.91 -1.68 -28.10
CA GLY A 178 15.00 -1.20 -29.49
C GLY A 178 15.84 0.05 -29.65
N ILE A 179 16.77 -0.01 -30.61
CA ILE A 179 17.64 1.08 -31.06
C ILE A 179 16.85 2.40 -31.15
N PRO A 180 17.38 3.54 -30.66
CA PRO A 180 16.77 4.85 -30.81
C PRO A 180 16.32 5.11 -32.25
N LYS A 181 15.07 5.56 -32.45
CA LYS A 181 14.57 5.95 -33.79
C LYS A 181 15.42 7.05 -34.45
N SER A 182 16.20 7.82 -33.68
CA SER A 182 17.16 8.81 -34.18
C SER A 182 18.39 8.22 -34.88
N LEU A 183 18.64 6.90 -34.76
CA LEU A 183 19.78 6.22 -35.39
C LEU A 183 19.42 5.43 -36.66
N LYS A 184 18.17 5.51 -37.14
CA LYS A 184 17.72 4.83 -38.39
C LYS A 184 17.76 5.70 -39.64
N GLN A 185 18.24 6.94 -39.58
CA GLN A 185 18.26 7.86 -40.75
C GLN A 185 19.64 8.09 -41.40
N SER A 186 20.72 7.41 -40.97
CA SER A 186 22.06 7.65 -41.55
C SER A 186 22.66 6.46 -42.33
N ARG A 187 21.85 5.52 -42.81
CA ARG A 187 22.32 4.48 -43.74
C ARG A 187 21.39 4.39 -44.95
N ASN A 188 21.54 5.38 -45.83
CA ASN A 188 21.19 5.32 -47.25
C ASN A 188 22.07 6.37 -47.94
N PHE A 189 23.31 6.02 -48.25
CA PHE A 189 24.12 6.63 -49.30
C PHE A 189 25.10 5.58 -49.82
N ASN A 190 24.92 5.28 -51.12
CA ASN A 190 25.77 4.56 -52.08
C ASN A 190 26.13 3.11 -51.80
#